data_AF-A0A9X1QWM1-F1
#
_entry.id   AF-A0A9X1QWM1-F1
#
_cell.length_a   1.000
_cell.length_b   1.000
_cell.length_c   1.000
_cell.angle_alpha   90.00
_cell.angle_beta   90.00
_cell.angle_gamma   90.00
#
_symmetry.space_group_name_H-M   'P 1'
#
loop_
_entity.id
_entity.type
_entity.pdbx_description
1 polymer ?
#
loop_
_entity_poly.entity_id
_entity_poly.type
_entity_poly.pdbx_seq_one_letter_code
_entity_poly.pdbx_strand_id
1 'polypeptide(L)'
;MSVAKKNIERVRKAVPRGIARKLWVKSGGRCQYTDCNKPLWKDELMQRDMNKAYISHIIAAKDDGPRGEKVLSEKLELSFDNLLLLCDECHNRIDKAQLNGHPKQILIKMKKDHELRIELLTGLQEEKKSHLLFYTCKIGAFLPTITFKEASAAIIPEYFPVSDNPIEIGMGFNTISDDMDDFWIFQNQQLEEAFNQKVRPLLDKGVNHFSVFGIAPQPLLIKLGTLLSELAVAEIYQSHREPKQTWKWQNDMYNIDVKLLEPQAIKTKVALIISLSDKVNYERIHKVLGADVSIWEITVPEPNRNILKNKETLEKFKNQVRNAFSNIRKIYGQDSEIHLFPVMPNSCAIEAGRVWMPKVDLPLIIYDQNNNRNGFYKALTI
;
A
#
# COMPACT_ATOMS: atom_id res chain seq x y z
N MET A 1 33.77 32.84 -60.92
CA MET A 1 33.10 31.52 -60.88
C MET A 1 32.44 31.35 -59.53
N SER A 2 31.14 31.58 -59.44
CA SER A 2 30.33 31.33 -58.24
C SER A 2 30.02 29.83 -58.19
N VAL A 3 30.67 29.10 -57.30
CA VAL A 3 30.31 27.70 -57.04
C VAL A 3 29.01 27.73 -56.25
N ALA A 4 27.90 27.46 -56.93
CA ALA A 4 26.62 27.21 -56.30
C ALA A 4 26.80 26.07 -55.27
N LYS A 5 26.79 26.40 -53.98
CA LYS A 5 26.66 25.41 -52.91
C LYS A 5 25.31 24.73 -53.12
N LYS A 6 25.32 23.51 -53.67
CA LYS A 6 24.16 22.61 -53.60
C LYS A 6 23.81 22.48 -52.11
N ASN A 7 22.68 23.04 -51.69
CA ASN A 7 22.06 22.72 -50.42
C ASN A 7 21.65 21.24 -50.52
N ILE A 8 22.51 20.34 -50.04
CA ILE A 8 22.16 18.93 -49.89
C ILE A 8 21.24 18.87 -48.67
N GLU A 9 19.93 18.90 -48.91
CA GLU A 9 18.95 18.66 -47.85
C GLU A 9 19.11 17.22 -47.35
N ARG A 10 19.47 17.07 -46.08
CA ARG A 10 19.62 15.76 -45.46
C ARG A 10 18.26 15.08 -45.35
N VAL A 11 18.14 13.91 -45.97
CA VAL A 11 16.97 13.03 -45.88
C VAL A 11 17.02 12.28 -44.55
N ARG A 12 15.89 12.22 -43.84
CA ARG A 12 15.74 11.48 -42.57
C ARG A 12 16.04 10.00 -42.80
N LYS A 13 16.89 9.41 -41.96
CA LYS A 13 17.18 7.98 -41.97
C LYS A 13 15.96 7.18 -41.49
N ALA A 14 15.66 6.09 -42.18
CA ALA A 14 14.66 5.14 -41.71
C ALA A 14 15.16 4.45 -40.43
N VAL A 15 14.31 4.38 -39.39
CA VAL A 15 14.66 3.68 -38.15
C VAL A 15 14.78 2.18 -38.44
N PRO A 16 15.92 1.53 -38.14
CA PRO A 16 16.09 0.11 -38.35
C PRO A 16 15.02 -0.72 -37.63
N ARG A 17 14.54 -1.79 -38.28
CA ARG A 17 13.48 -2.67 -37.74
C ARG A 17 13.83 -3.21 -36.33
N GLY A 18 15.10 -3.55 -36.08
CA GLY A 18 15.55 -4.02 -34.77
C GLY A 18 15.40 -2.97 -33.67
N ILE A 19 15.71 -1.70 -33.97
CA ILE A 19 15.57 -0.58 -33.03
C ILE A 19 14.09 -0.28 -32.78
N ALA A 20 13.28 -0.25 -33.82
CA ALA A 20 11.83 -0.08 -33.70
C ALA A 20 11.21 -1.20 -32.84
N ARG A 21 11.55 -2.47 -33.09
CA ARG A 21 11.06 -3.60 -32.27
C ARG A 21 11.50 -3.47 -30.81
N LYS A 22 12.76 -3.14 -30.56
CA LYS A 22 13.27 -2.90 -29.19
C LYS A 22 12.46 -1.81 -28.50
N LEU A 23 12.15 -0.71 -29.19
CA LEU A 23 11.34 0.38 -28.67
C LEU A 23 9.90 -0.06 -28.36
N TRP A 24 9.27 -0.81 -29.25
CA TRP A 24 7.94 -1.40 -29.01
C TRP A 24 7.92 -2.30 -27.76
N VAL A 25 8.90 -3.19 -27.63
CA VAL A 25 9.02 -4.11 -26.48
C VAL A 25 9.26 -3.34 -25.19
N LYS A 26 10.26 -2.45 -25.15
CA LYS A 26 10.58 -1.64 -23.95
C LYS A 26 9.46 -0.68 -23.54
N SER A 27 8.58 -0.30 -24.47
CA SER A 27 7.40 0.52 -24.19
C SER A 27 6.17 -0.30 -23.80
N GLY A 28 6.22 -1.64 -23.87
CA GLY A 28 5.07 -2.52 -23.69
C GLY A 28 3.97 -2.31 -24.75
N GLY A 29 4.33 -1.74 -25.91
CA GLY A 29 3.37 -1.32 -26.94
C GLY A 29 2.41 -0.21 -26.53
N ARG A 30 2.79 0.62 -25.55
CA ARG A 30 1.98 1.73 -25.02
C ARG A 30 2.67 3.08 -25.21
N CYS A 31 1.89 4.15 -25.25
CA CYS A 31 2.42 5.50 -25.35
C CYS A 31 3.30 5.85 -24.12
N GLN A 32 4.53 6.29 -24.36
CA GLN A 32 5.53 6.67 -23.34
C GLN A 32 5.35 8.07 -22.77
N TYR A 33 4.33 8.81 -23.20
CA TYR A 33 4.00 10.11 -22.62
C TYR A 33 3.43 9.93 -21.20
N THR A 34 3.90 10.75 -20.25
CA THR A 34 3.42 10.72 -18.86
C THR A 34 1.88 10.82 -18.82
N ASP A 35 1.26 9.94 -18.03
CA ASP A 35 -0.20 9.86 -17.84
C ASP A 35 -1.03 9.49 -19.09
N CYS A 36 -0.43 9.06 -20.20
CA CYS A 36 -1.16 8.58 -21.38
C CYS A 36 -1.37 7.06 -21.36
N ASN A 37 -0.29 6.27 -21.47
CA ASN A 37 -0.29 4.79 -21.41
C ASN A 37 -1.29 4.06 -22.35
N LYS A 38 -1.84 4.75 -23.36
CA LYS A 38 -2.77 4.18 -24.36
C LYS A 38 -2.09 3.03 -25.11
N PRO A 39 -2.77 1.90 -25.37
CA PRO A 39 -2.25 0.84 -26.23
C PRO A 39 -2.16 1.37 -27.68
N LEU A 40 -1.02 1.11 -28.32
CA LEU A 40 -0.73 1.60 -29.67
C LEU A 40 -0.89 0.53 -30.76
N TRP A 41 -1.19 -0.71 -30.36
CA TRP A 41 -1.35 -1.86 -31.26
C TRP A 41 -2.82 -2.23 -31.55
N LYS A 42 -3.78 -1.58 -30.88
CA LYS A 42 -5.21 -1.79 -31.11
C LYS A 42 -6.02 -0.50 -31.04
N ASP A 43 -7.12 -0.47 -31.76
CA ASP A 43 -8.20 0.47 -31.50
C ASP A 43 -9.00 0.03 -30.27
N GLU A 44 -9.17 0.91 -29.29
CA GLU A 44 -9.88 0.57 -28.04
C GLU A 44 -11.40 0.62 -28.22
N LEU A 45 -11.92 1.36 -29.19
CA LEU A 45 -13.35 1.45 -29.43
C LEU A 45 -13.86 0.22 -30.20
N MET A 46 -13.22 -0.13 -31.31
CA MET A 46 -13.63 -1.24 -32.17
C MET A 46 -12.95 -2.56 -31.83
N GLN A 47 -11.98 -2.59 -30.90
CA GLN A 47 -11.17 -3.77 -30.52
C GLN A 47 -10.51 -4.46 -31.74
N ARG A 48 -10.02 -3.67 -32.69
CA ARG A 48 -9.32 -4.17 -33.90
C ARG A 48 -7.84 -3.86 -33.85
N ASP A 49 -7.02 -4.70 -34.47
CA ASP A 49 -5.59 -4.47 -34.63
C ASP A 49 -5.35 -3.20 -35.45
N MET A 50 -4.54 -2.28 -34.90
CA MET A 50 -4.21 -1.02 -35.54
C MET A 50 -2.92 -0.46 -34.98
N ASN A 51 -1.96 -0.13 -35.84
CA ASN A 51 -0.75 0.55 -35.44
C ASN A 51 -0.97 2.07 -35.38
N LYS A 52 -1.11 2.58 -34.16
CA LYS A 52 -1.30 4.01 -33.84
C LYS A 52 0.00 4.70 -33.41
N ALA A 53 1.14 4.03 -33.52
CA ALA A 53 2.39 4.51 -32.94
C ALA A 53 3.16 5.44 -33.86
N TYR A 54 3.72 6.48 -33.26
CA TYR A 54 4.73 7.34 -33.82
C TYR A 54 6.05 7.06 -33.13
N ILE A 55 7.11 6.87 -33.92
CA ILE A 55 8.49 6.85 -33.43
C ILE A 55 9.02 8.30 -33.52
N SER A 56 8.96 8.97 -32.38
CA SER A 56 9.31 10.38 -32.22
C SER A 56 10.73 10.52 -31.69
N HIS A 57 11.41 11.60 -32.06
CA HIS A 57 12.75 11.87 -31.54
C HIS A 57 12.68 12.80 -30.33
N ILE A 58 13.56 12.57 -29.36
CA ILE A 58 13.80 13.52 -28.27
C ILE A 58 14.54 14.75 -28.80
N ILE A 59 15.63 14.53 -29.53
CA ILE A 59 16.38 15.52 -30.31
C ILE A 59 16.09 15.23 -31.78
N ALA A 60 15.49 16.19 -32.50
CA ALA A 60 15.09 16.02 -33.89
C ALA A 60 16.21 15.50 -34.79
N ALA A 61 15.84 14.78 -35.86
CA ALA A 61 16.78 14.30 -36.86
C ALA A 61 17.51 15.43 -37.59
N LYS A 62 16.83 16.56 -37.80
CA LYS A 62 17.39 17.80 -38.36
C LYS A 62 17.71 18.79 -37.24
N ASP A 63 18.73 19.61 -37.45
CA ASP A 63 19.20 20.61 -36.49
C ASP A 63 18.23 21.79 -36.32
N ASP A 64 17.41 22.09 -37.33
CA ASP A 64 16.33 23.07 -37.30
C ASP A 64 14.98 22.53 -36.80
N GLY A 65 14.92 21.22 -36.47
CA GLY A 65 13.71 20.57 -35.96
C GLY A 65 13.47 20.78 -34.46
N PRO A 66 12.35 20.25 -33.91
CA PRO A 66 12.07 20.28 -32.47
C PRO A 66 13.25 19.81 -31.61
N ARG A 67 13.83 20.73 -30.83
CA ARG A 67 15.02 20.48 -29.99
C ARG A 67 16.24 19.98 -30.77
N GLY A 68 16.32 20.27 -32.07
CA GLY A 68 17.45 19.94 -32.92
C GLY A 68 18.74 20.62 -32.45
N GLU A 69 19.85 19.92 -32.61
CA GLU A 69 21.19 20.42 -32.33
C GLU A 69 22.14 20.09 -33.49
N LYS A 70 23.00 21.04 -33.89
CA LYS A 70 23.88 20.91 -35.07
C LYS A 70 24.69 19.61 -35.11
N VAL A 71 25.19 19.17 -33.96
CA VAL A 71 26.04 17.97 -33.84
C VAL A 71 25.22 16.74 -33.44
N LEU A 72 24.33 16.86 -32.45
CA LEU A 72 23.65 15.70 -31.89
C LEU A 72 22.53 15.14 -32.79
N SER A 73 21.89 15.97 -33.61
CA SER A 73 20.76 15.54 -34.46
C SER A 73 21.16 14.42 -35.42
N GLU A 74 22.35 14.51 -36.01
CA GLU A 74 22.85 13.44 -36.87
C GLU A 74 23.35 12.23 -36.08
N LYS A 75 24.09 12.49 -35.02
CA LYS A 75 24.71 11.45 -34.19
C LYS A 75 23.66 10.55 -33.52
N LEU A 76 22.53 11.13 -33.11
CA LEU A 76 21.52 10.46 -32.30
C LEU A 76 20.25 10.08 -33.07
N GLU A 77 20.13 10.41 -34.35
CA GLU A 77 18.93 10.14 -35.16
C GLU A 77 18.44 8.68 -35.04
N LEU A 78 19.39 7.73 -35.06
CA LEU A 78 19.08 6.29 -34.96
C LEU A 78 19.32 5.73 -33.57
N SER A 79 19.71 6.55 -32.59
CA SER A 79 19.97 6.08 -31.23
C SER A 79 18.66 5.70 -30.56
N PHE A 80 18.58 4.49 -30.01
CA PHE A 80 17.44 4.03 -29.22
C PHE A 80 17.10 4.99 -28.07
N ASP A 81 18.12 5.56 -27.43
CA ASP A 81 17.95 6.48 -26.29
C ASP A 81 17.33 7.82 -26.72
N ASN A 82 17.37 8.14 -28.01
CA ASN A 82 16.79 9.34 -28.58
C ASN A 82 15.38 9.12 -29.14
N LEU A 83 14.81 7.91 -29.03
CA LEU A 83 13.50 7.58 -29.61
C LEU A 83 12.44 7.33 -28.53
N LEU A 84 11.24 7.84 -28.78
CA LEU A 84 10.01 7.65 -28.00
C LEU A 84 8.93 6.98 -28.85
N LEU A 85 8.11 6.15 -28.23
CA LEU A 85 6.90 5.58 -28.81
C LEU A 85 5.67 6.36 -28.32
N LEU A 86 5.00 7.10 -29.20
CA LEU A 86 3.89 7.99 -28.85
C LEU A 86 2.63 7.70 -29.65
N CYS A 87 1.45 8.03 -29.12
CA CYS A 87 0.25 8.17 -29.94
C CYS A 87 0.30 9.50 -30.74
N ASP A 88 -0.58 9.65 -31.73
CA ASP A 88 -0.66 10.86 -32.55
C ASP A 88 -0.80 12.15 -31.70
N GLU A 89 -1.75 12.14 -30.75
CA GLU A 89 -2.03 13.28 -29.87
C GLU A 89 -0.79 13.72 -29.08
N CYS A 90 -0.08 12.78 -28.44
CA CYS A 90 1.11 13.07 -27.65
C CYS A 90 2.31 13.44 -28.53
N HIS A 91 2.46 12.83 -29.71
CA HIS A 91 3.47 13.22 -30.68
C HIS A 91 3.28 14.68 -31.14
N ASN A 92 2.05 15.07 -31.50
CA ASN A 92 1.74 16.44 -31.86
C ASN A 92 2.01 17.41 -30.70
N ARG A 93 1.64 17.01 -29.48
CA ARG A 93 1.84 17.81 -28.27
C ARG A 93 3.31 18.18 -28.05
N ILE A 94 4.22 17.21 -28.14
CA ILE A 94 5.64 17.45 -27.84
C ILE A 94 6.39 18.19 -28.95
N ASP A 95 5.97 18.03 -30.21
CA ASP A 95 6.69 18.55 -31.37
C ASP A 95 6.10 19.85 -31.92
N LYS A 96 4.83 20.16 -31.61
CA LYS A 96 4.13 21.33 -32.13
C LYS A 96 3.42 22.13 -31.04
N ALA A 97 2.39 21.57 -30.43
CA ALA A 97 1.44 22.35 -29.63
C ALA A 97 2.06 22.92 -28.34
N GLN A 98 3.01 22.21 -27.73
CA GLN A 98 3.62 22.59 -26.45
C GLN A 98 5.14 22.39 -26.45
N LEU A 99 5.81 22.76 -27.55
CA LEU A 99 7.26 22.56 -27.73
C LEU A 99 8.09 23.06 -26.54
N ASN A 100 7.82 24.27 -26.07
CA ASN A 100 8.55 24.90 -24.95
C ASN A 100 8.33 24.18 -23.60
N GLY A 101 7.19 23.50 -23.43
CA GLY A 101 6.87 22.70 -22.25
C GLY A 101 7.53 21.32 -22.23
N HIS A 102 8.20 20.92 -23.32
CA HIS A 102 8.78 19.58 -23.48
C HIS A 102 10.27 19.64 -23.85
N PRO A 103 11.14 20.23 -23.01
CA PRO A 103 12.58 20.17 -23.22
C PRO A 103 13.10 18.72 -23.16
N LYS A 104 14.28 18.48 -23.76
CA LYS A 104 14.87 17.13 -23.90
C LYS A 104 14.98 16.36 -22.57
N GLN A 105 15.29 17.05 -21.48
CA GLN A 105 15.45 16.44 -20.15
C GLN A 105 14.14 15.81 -19.66
N ILE A 106 13.00 16.47 -19.90
CA ILE A 106 11.69 15.95 -19.54
C ILE A 106 11.39 14.68 -20.35
N LEU A 107 11.59 14.72 -21.67
CA LEU A 107 11.34 13.58 -22.55
C LEU A 107 12.25 12.37 -22.21
N ILE A 108 13.51 12.62 -21.85
CA ILE A 108 14.42 11.56 -21.39
C ILE A 108 13.91 10.94 -20.09
N LYS A 109 13.45 11.77 -19.13
CA LYS A 109 12.87 11.27 -17.88
C LYS A 109 11.61 10.44 -18.15
N MET A 110 10.70 10.93 -18.99
CA MET A 110 9.48 10.23 -19.40
C MET A 110 9.79 8.84 -19.96
N LYS A 111 10.76 8.74 -20.89
CA LYS A 111 11.23 7.47 -21.45
C LYS A 111 11.70 6.53 -20.35
N LYS A 112 12.65 6.98 -19.52
CA LYS A 112 13.27 6.16 -18.48
C LYS A 112 12.25 5.64 -17.47
N ASP A 113 11.39 6.52 -16.98
CA ASP A 113 10.35 6.16 -16.01
C ASP A 113 9.36 5.14 -16.60
N HIS A 114 8.95 5.32 -17.86
CA HIS A 114 8.05 4.39 -18.53
C HIS A 114 8.69 3.03 -18.77
N GLU A 115 9.90 2.99 -19.31
CA GLU A 115 10.61 1.74 -19.61
C GLU A 115 10.95 0.97 -18.33
N LEU A 116 11.37 1.66 -17.26
CA LEU A 116 11.59 1.04 -15.96
C LEU A 116 10.29 0.44 -15.41
N ARG A 117 9.16 1.18 -15.51
CA ARG A 117 7.86 0.67 -15.08
C ARG A 117 7.44 -0.59 -15.86
N ILE A 118 7.61 -0.59 -17.19
CA ILE A 118 7.31 -1.78 -18.01
C ILE A 118 8.19 -2.94 -17.59
N GLU A 119 9.51 -2.74 -17.49
CA GLU A 119 10.47 -3.77 -17.08
C GLU A 119 10.09 -4.38 -15.72
N LEU A 120 9.85 -3.55 -14.71
CA LEU A 120 9.46 -3.99 -13.37
C LEU A 120 8.16 -4.80 -13.39
N LEU A 121 7.12 -4.30 -14.08
CA LEU A 121 5.82 -4.97 -14.14
C LEU A 121 5.87 -6.29 -14.91
N THR A 122 6.62 -6.35 -16.01
CA THR A 122 6.74 -7.56 -16.82
C THR A 122 7.75 -8.56 -16.29
N GLY A 123 8.62 -8.12 -15.37
CA GLY A 123 9.59 -8.98 -14.68
C GLY A 123 9.02 -9.75 -13.49
N LEU A 124 7.80 -9.41 -13.04
CA LEU A 124 7.17 -10.09 -11.90
C LEU A 124 6.91 -11.56 -12.21
N GLN A 125 7.48 -12.43 -11.38
CA GLN A 125 7.37 -13.88 -11.47
C GLN A 125 6.20 -14.40 -10.62
N GLU A 126 5.81 -15.66 -10.78
CA GLU A 126 4.62 -16.23 -10.13
C GLU A 126 4.64 -16.13 -8.60
N GLU A 127 5.82 -16.06 -7.99
CA GLU A 127 6.02 -15.92 -6.54
C GLU A 127 5.65 -14.53 -6.03
N LYS A 128 5.53 -13.53 -6.92
CA LYS A 128 5.07 -12.17 -6.60
C LYS A 128 3.56 -11.98 -6.77
N LYS A 129 2.83 -13.06 -7.08
CA LYS A 129 1.37 -13.07 -7.04
C LYS A 129 0.90 -12.90 -5.60
N SER A 130 -0.05 -12.00 -5.38
CA SER A 130 -0.69 -11.83 -4.08
C SER A 130 -2.21 -11.83 -4.17
N HIS A 131 -2.84 -12.48 -3.19
CA HIS A 131 -4.26 -12.32 -2.95
C HIS A 131 -4.51 -11.02 -2.19
N LEU A 132 -5.36 -10.15 -2.76
CA LEU A 132 -5.84 -8.96 -2.06
C LEU A 132 -6.90 -9.39 -1.05
N LEU A 133 -6.67 -9.15 0.23
CA LEU A 133 -7.59 -9.44 1.32
C LEU A 133 -8.12 -8.14 1.92
N PHE A 134 -9.42 -7.90 1.81
CA PHE A 134 -10.08 -6.72 2.34
C PHE A 134 -10.94 -7.08 3.53
N TYR A 135 -10.77 -6.32 4.61
CA TYR A 135 -11.67 -6.35 5.75
C TYR A 135 -12.18 -4.96 6.09
N THR A 136 -13.49 -4.78 5.92
CA THR A 136 -14.20 -3.55 6.29
C THR A 136 -15.32 -3.86 7.26
N CYS A 137 -15.49 -2.97 8.24
CA CYS A 137 -16.63 -3.00 9.15
C CYS A 137 -17.00 -1.55 9.48
N LYS A 138 -18.28 -1.33 9.80
CA LYS A 138 -18.78 -0.03 10.23
C LYS A 138 -18.02 0.46 11.48
N ILE A 139 -17.68 1.75 11.50
CA ILE A 139 -17.06 2.46 12.62
C ILE A 139 -17.97 3.65 12.95
N GLY A 140 -18.65 3.63 14.10
CA GLY A 140 -19.73 4.56 14.38
C GLY A 140 -20.81 4.52 13.29
N ALA A 141 -21.02 5.63 12.58
CA ALA A 141 -21.96 5.71 11.46
C ALA A 141 -21.33 5.44 10.08
N PHE A 142 -20.00 5.33 9.99
CA PHE A 142 -19.29 5.29 8.72
C PHE A 142 -18.98 3.85 8.28
N LEU A 143 -19.35 3.51 7.04
CA LEU A 143 -18.95 2.26 6.39
C LEU A 143 -17.79 2.55 5.43
N PRO A 144 -16.57 2.05 5.70
CA PRO A 144 -15.43 2.27 4.83
C PRO A 144 -15.49 1.39 3.58
N THR A 145 -14.90 1.90 2.49
CA THR A 145 -14.74 1.18 1.23
C THR A 145 -13.26 1.08 0.84
N ILE A 146 -12.88 -0.03 0.23
CA ILE A 146 -11.54 -0.26 -0.34
C ILE A 146 -11.74 -0.70 -1.77
N THR A 147 -11.09 -0.04 -2.73
CA THR A 147 -11.24 -0.40 -4.14
C THR A 147 -10.08 -1.27 -4.63
N PHE A 148 -10.36 -2.17 -5.59
CA PHE A 148 -9.33 -2.95 -6.28
C PHE A 148 -8.22 -2.05 -6.86
N LYS A 149 -8.61 -0.90 -7.46
CA LYS A 149 -7.67 0.02 -8.10
C LYS A 149 -6.66 0.60 -7.10
N GLU A 150 -7.11 1.02 -5.93
CA GLU A 150 -6.23 1.60 -4.89
C GLU A 150 -5.31 0.54 -4.29
N ALA A 151 -5.85 -0.64 -3.98
CA ALA A 151 -5.07 -1.74 -3.44
C ALA A 151 -4.03 -2.25 -4.45
N SER A 152 -4.44 -2.49 -5.70
CA SER A 152 -3.54 -2.92 -6.77
C SER A 152 -2.41 -1.90 -7.00
N ALA A 153 -2.71 -0.60 -6.95
CA ALA A 153 -1.69 0.44 -7.09
C ALA A 153 -0.72 0.50 -5.89
N ALA A 154 -1.15 0.08 -4.70
CA ALA A 154 -0.33 0.10 -3.49
C ALA A 154 0.66 -1.05 -3.41
N ILE A 155 0.33 -2.22 -3.99
CA ILE A 155 1.20 -3.41 -3.94
C ILE A 155 2.27 -3.43 -5.04
N ILE A 156 2.09 -2.62 -6.08
CA ILE A 156 3.02 -2.52 -7.23
C ILE A 156 4.17 -1.55 -6.88
N PRO A 157 5.44 -1.89 -7.21
CA PRO A 157 5.86 -3.02 -8.03
C PRO A 157 6.23 -4.30 -7.27
N GLU A 158 6.14 -4.36 -5.96
CA GLU A 158 6.64 -5.49 -5.17
C GLU A 158 5.84 -6.78 -5.40
N TYR A 159 4.52 -6.64 -5.57
CA TYR A 159 3.57 -7.72 -5.84
C TYR A 159 2.60 -7.31 -6.96
N PHE A 160 1.86 -8.30 -7.47
CA PHE A 160 0.74 -8.08 -8.38
C PHE A 160 -0.45 -8.96 -7.99
N PRO A 161 -1.69 -8.50 -8.24
CA PRO A 161 -2.87 -9.23 -7.80
C PRO A 161 -3.05 -10.51 -8.62
N VAL A 162 -3.39 -11.62 -7.96
CA VAL A 162 -3.69 -12.92 -8.62
C VAL A 162 -4.90 -12.79 -9.54
N SER A 163 -5.87 -11.94 -9.19
CA SER A 163 -7.08 -11.66 -9.96
C SER A 163 -7.58 -10.25 -9.69
N ASP A 164 -8.53 -9.76 -10.50
CA ASP A 164 -9.23 -8.50 -10.29
C ASP A 164 -10.36 -8.57 -9.24
N ASN A 165 -10.57 -9.74 -8.62
CA ASN A 165 -11.56 -9.98 -7.58
C ASN A 165 -10.89 -10.12 -6.20
N PRO A 166 -10.93 -9.08 -5.34
CA PRO A 166 -10.42 -9.15 -3.97
C PRO A 166 -11.21 -10.15 -3.12
N ILE A 167 -10.56 -10.71 -2.11
CA ILE A 167 -11.21 -11.51 -1.07
C ILE A 167 -11.78 -10.54 -0.04
N GLU A 168 -13.10 -10.37 -0.03
CA GLU A 168 -13.80 -9.53 0.95
C GLU A 168 -14.39 -10.39 2.06
N ILE A 169 -13.96 -10.14 3.30
CA ILE A 169 -14.41 -10.85 4.51
C ILE A 169 -15.19 -9.95 5.48
N GLY A 170 -15.46 -8.70 5.10
CA GLY A 170 -16.33 -7.78 5.83
C GLY A 170 -17.80 -7.92 5.45
N MET A 171 -18.69 -7.39 6.30
CA MET A 171 -20.12 -7.30 6.02
C MET A 171 -20.52 -5.84 5.84
N GLY A 172 -21.08 -5.51 4.68
CA GLY A 172 -21.36 -4.12 4.28
C GLY A 172 -22.54 -3.46 5.01
N PHE A 173 -23.51 -4.21 5.53
CA PHE A 173 -24.71 -3.63 6.13
C PHE A 173 -25.15 -4.39 7.37
N ASN A 174 -25.06 -3.73 8.53
CA ASN A 174 -25.69 -4.17 9.77
C ASN A 174 -26.41 -2.99 10.44
N THR A 175 -27.59 -3.25 11.00
CA THR A 175 -28.39 -2.28 11.77
C THR A 175 -27.88 -2.08 13.19
N ILE A 176 -27.06 -3.01 13.68
CA ILE A 176 -26.50 -3.01 15.03
C ILE A 176 -25.30 -2.05 15.09
N SER A 177 -25.24 -1.24 16.14
CA SER A 177 -24.18 -0.27 16.39
C SER A 177 -23.12 -0.80 17.36
N ASP A 178 -21.91 -0.24 17.27
CA ASP A 178 -20.75 -0.66 18.07
C ASP A 178 -20.94 -0.44 19.58
N ASP A 179 -21.89 0.37 20.01
CA ASP A 179 -22.28 0.52 21.41
C ASP A 179 -23.21 -0.59 21.92
N MET A 180 -23.44 -1.68 21.17
CA MET A 180 -24.23 -2.84 21.59
C MET A 180 -23.32 -4.07 21.74
N ASP A 181 -23.54 -4.90 22.78
CA ASP A 181 -22.71 -6.10 23.01
C ASP A 181 -22.90 -7.13 21.87
N ASP A 182 -24.13 -7.23 21.35
CA ASP A 182 -24.48 -8.09 20.20
C ASP A 182 -23.70 -7.75 18.94
N PHE A 183 -23.28 -6.49 18.77
CA PHE A 183 -22.44 -6.09 17.63
C PHE A 183 -21.12 -6.86 17.65
N TRP A 184 -20.46 -6.91 18.80
CA TRP A 184 -19.14 -7.54 18.92
C TRP A 184 -19.23 -9.06 18.76
N ILE A 185 -20.25 -9.69 19.36
CA ILE A 185 -20.51 -11.12 19.21
C ILE A 185 -20.75 -11.46 17.73
N PHE A 186 -21.68 -10.76 17.09
CA PHE A 186 -22.05 -11.00 15.71
C PHE A 186 -20.87 -10.77 14.76
N GLN A 187 -20.21 -9.62 14.85
CA GLN A 187 -19.10 -9.28 13.94
C GLN A 187 -17.89 -10.20 14.12
N ASN A 188 -17.61 -10.65 15.36
CA ASN A 188 -16.55 -11.63 15.59
C ASN A 188 -16.87 -12.97 14.92
N GLN A 189 -18.09 -13.48 15.11
CA GLN A 189 -18.51 -14.73 14.50
C GLN A 189 -18.50 -14.64 12.96
N GLN A 190 -19.05 -13.56 12.39
CA GLN A 190 -19.06 -13.34 10.95
C GLN A 190 -17.64 -13.26 10.37
N LEU A 191 -16.71 -12.58 11.04
CA LEU A 191 -15.32 -12.49 10.62
C LEU A 191 -14.65 -13.88 10.62
N GLU A 192 -14.84 -14.66 11.69
CA GLU A 192 -14.30 -16.02 11.78
C GLU A 192 -14.85 -16.94 10.68
N GLU A 193 -16.17 -16.92 10.47
CA GLU A 193 -16.83 -17.73 9.44
C GLU A 193 -16.36 -17.34 8.04
N ALA A 194 -16.35 -16.04 7.72
CA ALA A 194 -15.89 -15.55 6.43
C ALA A 194 -14.41 -15.88 6.18
N PHE A 195 -13.56 -15.76 7.20
CA PHE A 195 -12.16 -16.13 7.13
C PHE A 195 -11.99 -17.64 6.86
N ASN A 196 -12.71 -18.48 7.60
CA ASN A 196 -12.64 -19.93 7.46
C ASN A 196 -13.16 -20.40 6.09
N GLN A 197 -14.14 -19.72 5.51
CA GLN A 197 -14.68 -20.06 4.19
C GLN A 197 -13.80 -19.55 3.04
N LYS A 198 -13.23 -18.34 3.14
CA LYS A 198 -12.59 -17.67 2.00
C LYS A 198 -11.06 -17.63 2.06
N VAL A 199 -10.47 -17.61 3.26
CA VAL A 199 -9.01 -17.44 3.46
C VAL A 199 -8.34 -18.74 3.88
N ARG A 200 -8.92 -19.49 4.83
CA ARG A 200 -8.35 -20.75 5.30
C ARG A 200 -8.06 -21.77 4.19
N PRO A 201 -8.95 -22.00 3.20
CA PRO A 201 -8.70 -22.96 2.14
C PRO A 201 -7.53 -22.57 1.22
N LEU A 202 -7.19 -21.28 1.17
CA LEU A 202 -6.04 -20.77 0.42
C LEU A 202 -4.73 -20.98 1.21
N LEU A 203 -4.76 -20.76 2.53
CA LEU A 203 -3.63 -21.08 3.40
C LEU A 203 -3.31 -22.57 3.37
N ASP A 204 -4.32 -23.43 3.44
CA ASP A 204 -4.16 -24.90 3.42
C ASP A 204 -3.58 -25.40 2.08
N LYS A 205 -3.80 -24.67 0.98
CA LYS A 205 -3.21 -24.94 -0.34
C LYS A 205 -1.79 -24.39 -0.51
N GLY A 206 -1.25 -23.70 0.50
CA GLY A 206 0.09 -23.12 0.45
C GLY A 206 0.17 -21.84 -0.39
N VAL A 207 -0.84 -20.95 -0.30
CA VAL A 207 -0.75 -19.64 -0.97
C VAL A 207 0.52 -18.88 -0.56
N ASN A 208 1.17 -18.28 -1.56
CA ASN A 208 2.46 -17.61 -1.41
C ASN A 208 2.39 -16.29 -0.63
N HIS A 209 1.35 -15.47 -0.83
CA HIS A 209 1.29 -14.13 -0.25
C HIS A 209 -0.12 -13.50 -0.19
N PHE A 210 -0.45 -12.86 0.94
CA PHE A 210 -1.60 -11.96 1.06
C PHE A 210 -1.17 -10.49 1.22
N SER A 211 -1.80 -9.58 0.47
CA SER A 211 -1.73 -8.14 0.72
C SER A 211 -3.03 -7.74 1.41
N VAL A 212 -2.94 -7.34 2.67
CA VAL A 212 -4.10 -7.17 3.56
C VAL A 212 -4.39 -5.70 3.78
N PHE A 213 -5.66 -5.34 3.61
CA PHE A 213 -6.17 -3.98 3.74
C PHE A 213 -7.36 -3.99 4.70
N GLY A 214 -7.25 -3.25 5.81
CA GLY A 214 -8.24 -3.26 6.88
C GLY A 214 -8.72 -1.86 7.28
N ILE A 215 -10.04 -1.65 7.30
CA ILE A 215 -10.66 -0.49 7.95
C ILE A 215 -11.88 -0.99 8.72
N ALA A 216 -11.69 -1.23 10.02
CA ALA A 216 -12.71 -1.73 10.94
C ALA A 216 -12.39 -1.22 12.36
N PRO A 217 -13.29 -1.37 13.34
CA PRO A 217 -12.96 -1.12 14.74
C PRO A 217 -11.73 -1.91 15.19
N GLN A 218 -10.88 -1.30 16.03
CA GLN A 218 -9.57 -1.85 16.40
C GLN A 218 -9.65 -3.27 16.99
N PRO A 219 -10.64 -3.63 17.85
CA PRO A 219 -10.76 -4.99 18.35
C PRO A 219 -10.94 -6.03 17.24
N LEU A 220 -11.73 -5.73 16.22
CA LEU A 220 -11.97 -6.64 15.09
C LEU A 220 -10.76 -6.73 14.16
N LEU A 221 -9.98 -5.65 14.02
CA LEU A 221 -8.70 -5.70 13.29
C LEU A 221 -7.67 -6.57 14.03
N ILE A 222 -7.61 -6.48 15.36
CA ILE A 222 -6.79 -7.37 16.19
C ILE A 222 -7.26 -8.82 15.99
N LYS A 223 -8.58 -9.08 16.05
CA LYS A 223 -9.12 -10.41 15.77
C LYS A 223 -8.71 -10.95 14.41
N LEU A 224 -8.82 -10.15 13.34
CA LEU A 224 -8.34 -10.52 12.00
C LEU A 224 -6.85 -10.92 12.03
N GLY A 225 -6.04 -10.15 12.76
CA GLY A 225 -4.63 -10.46 12.96
C GLY A 225 -4.41 -11.85 13.55
N THR A 226 -5.18 -12.23 14.59
CA THR A 226 -5.06 -13.56 15.22
C THR A 226 -5.43 -14.71 14.29
N LEU A 227 -6.39 -14.49 13.38
CA LEU A 227 -6.79 -15.48 12.38
C LEU A 227 -5.73 -15.66 11.29
N LEU A 228 -5.06 -14.57 10.90
CA LEU A 228 -3.93 -14.62 9.95
C LEU A 228 -2.69 -15.26 10.58
N SER A 229 -2.38 -14.93 11.84
CA SER A 229 -1.13 -15.27 12.54
C SER A 229 0.14 -14.78 11.83
N GLU A 230 1.32 -14.98 12.44
CA GLU A 230 2.61 -14.76 11.76
C GLU A 230 3.01 -15.91 10.82
N LEU A 231 2.29 -17.05 10.85
CA LEU A 231 2.56 -18.18 9.96
C LEU A 231 2.14 -17.90 8.51
N ALA A 232 1.09 -17.09 8.33
CA ALA A 232 0.69 -16.66 7.00
C ALA A 232 1.68 -15.61 6.46
N VAL A 233 2.18 -15.84 5.25
CA VAL A 233 2.97 -14.86 4.52
C VAL A 233 2.03 -13.73 4.07
N ALA A 234 2.04 -12.63 4.81
CA ALA A 234 1.16 -11.50 4.56
C ALA A 234 1.84 -10.15 4.81
N GLU A 235 1.59 -9.20 3.92
CA GLU A 235 1.95 -7.80 4.07
C GLU A 235 0.70 -6.96 4.41
N ILE A 236 0.76 -6.24 5.53
CA ILE A 236 -0.34 -5.40 6.01
C ILE A 236 -0.10 -3.96 5.54
N TYR A 237 -1.10 -3.38 4.89
CA TYR A 237 -1.03 -2.02 4.37
C TYR A 237 -1.73 -1.03 5.31
N GLN A 238 -1.22 0.20 5.34
CA GLN A 238 -1.77 1.30 6.14
C GLN A 238 -2.58 2.24 5.25
N SER A 239 -3.78 2.62 5.71
CA SER A 239 -4.55 3.69 5.10
C SER A 239 -3.97 5.03 5.54
N HIS A 240 -3.21 5.69 4.66
CA HIS A 240 -2.71 7.05 4.89
C HIS A 240 -3.80 8.06 4.55
N ARG A 241 -3.98 9.09 5.40
CA ARG A 241 -5.03 10.12 5.24
C ARG A 241 -4.50 11.39 4.57
N GLU A 242 -3.24 11.71 4.83
CA GLU A 242 -2.60 12.95 4.39
C GLU A 242 -1.27 12.65 3.66
N PRO A 243 -0.84 13.53 2.73
CA PRO A 243 -1.59 14.68 2.19
C PRO A 243 -2.71 14.30 1.21
N LYS A 244 -2.70 13.05 0.73
CA LYS A 244 -3.77 12.44 -0.07
C LYS A 244 -4.04 11.05 0.46
N GLN A 245 -5.30 10.64 0.42
CA GLN A 245 -5.66 9.28 0.83
C GLN A 245 -5.01 8.26 -0.10
N THR A 246 -4.27 7.32 0.48
CA THR A 246 -3.57 6.26 -0.27
C THR A 246 -3.25 5.10 0.65
N TRP A 247 -3.13 3.91 0.06
CA TRP A 247 -2.59 2.72 0.73
C TRP A 247 -1.10 2.49 0.44
N LYS A 248 -0.54 3.25 -0.50
CA LYS A 248 0.88 3.13 -0.84
C LYS A 248 1.73 3.66 0.31
N TRP A 249 2.64 2.82 0.79
CA TRP A 249 3.64 3.21 1.77
C TRP A 249 4.43 4.42 1.27
N GLN A 250 4.49 5.47 2.10
CA GLN A 250 5.18 6.72 1.77
C GLN A 250 6.71 6.55 1.84
N ASN A 251 7.18 5.57 2.62
CA ASN A 251 8.60 5.25 2.80
C ASN A 251 9.43 6.47 3.24
N ASP A 252 8.82 7.34 4.05
CA ASP A 252 9.51 8.47 4.68
C ASP A 252 10.73 7.95 5.46
N MET A 253 11.89 8.58 5.28
CA MET A 253 13.15 8.19 5.94
C MET A 253 13.18 8.52 7.44
N TYR A 254 12.11 9.12 7.96
CA TYR A 254 12.05 9.46 9.38
C TYR A 254 11.84 8.20 10.21
N ASN A 255 12.84 7.88 11.03
CA ASN A 255 12.81 6.71 11.87
C ASN A 255 12.16 7.06 13.22
N ILE A 256 11.02 6.45 13.50
CA ILE A 256 10.27 6.68 14.74
C ILE A 256 10.71 5.64 15.76
N ASP A 257 11.08 6.12 16.94
CA ASP A 257 11.42 5.28 18.07
C ASP A 257 10.14 4.82 18.78
N VAL A 258 9.77 3.54 18.60
CA VAL A 258 8.65 2.92 19.28
C VAL A 258 9.14 2.31 20.58
N LYS A 259 8.59 2.78 21.71
CA LYS A 259 9.03 2.44 23.05
C LYS A 259 8.00 1.57 23.75
N LEU A 260 8.50 0.65 24.58
CA LEU A 260 7.72 -0.04 25.60
C LEU A 260 8.05 0.58 26.96
N LEU A 261 7.05 1.13 27.62
CA LEU A 261 7.14 1.67 28.97
C LEU A 261 6.58 0.64 29.95
N GLU A 262 7.38 0.31 30.96
CA GLU A 262 7.02 -0.64 32.01
C GLU A 262 6.38 0.09 33.22
N PRO A 263 5.50 -0.57 33.98
CA PRO A 263 4.92 -0.01 35.19
C PRO A 263 5.98 0.19 36.28
N GLN A 264 5.83 1.24 37.09
CA GLN A 264 6.70 1.47 38.25
C GLN A 264 6.51 0.43 39.37
N ALA A 265 5.32 -0.18 39.45
CA ALA A 265 4.99 -1.19 40.43
C ALA A 265 4.13 -2.30 39.81
N ILE A 266 4.39 -3.54 40.22
CA ILE A 266 3.58 -4.71 39.85
C ILE A 266 2.35 -4.78 40.75
N LYS A 267 1.18 -5.00 40.14
CA LYS A 267 -0.15 -5.03 40.77
C LYS A 267 -0.87 -6.32 40.39
N THR A 268 -2.12 -6.50 40.81
CA THR A 268 -2.85 -7.74 40.52
C THR A 268 -3.30 -7.84 39.06
N LYS A 269 -3.82 -6.74 38.49
CA LYS A 269 -4.24 -6.67 37.09
C LYS A 269 -3.14 -6.10 36.21
N VAL A 270 -3.15 -6.47 34.93
CA VAL A 270 -2.26 -5.89 33.92
C VAL A 270 -3.05 -5.27 32.78
N ALA A 271 -2.74 -4.01 32.49
CA ALA A 271 -3.23 -3.28 31.32
C ALA A 271 -2.08 -3.05 30.35
N LEU A 272 -2.33 -3.28 29.06
CA LEU A 272 -1.45 -2.89 27.98
C LEU A 272 -2.14 -1.79 27.17
N ILE A 273 -1.58 -0.59 27.17
CA ILE A 273 -2.02 0.53 26.35
C ILE A 273 -1.16 0.58 25.10
N ILE A 274 -1.78 0.79 23.94
CA ILE A 274 -1.05 1.16 22.73
C ILE A 274 -1.44 2.59 22.37
N SER A 275 -0.54 3.55 22.55
CA SER A 275 -0.77 4.99 22.39
C SER A 275 0.04 5.57 21.22
N LEU A 276 -0.25 5.10 20.01
CA LEU A 276 0.43 5.57 18.80
C LEU A 276 -0.31 6.72 18.12
N SER A 277 -1.64 6.67 18.10
CA SER A 277 -2.46 7.66 17.42
C SER A 277 -2.83 8.87 18.28
N ASP A 278 -2.77 8.72 19.59
CA ASP A 278 -3.01 9.78 20.58
C ASP A 278 -2.48 9.33 21.95
N LYS A 279 -2.27 10.28 22.87
CA LYS A 279 -1.91 9.98 24.26
C LYS A 279 -3.14 9.50 25.03
N VAL A 280 -2.95 8.52 25.91
CA VAL A 280 -4.03 7.99 26.75
C VAL A 280 -3.83 8.45 28.18
N ASN A 281 -4.83 9.14 28.73
CA ASN A 281 -4.84 9.47 30.15
C ASN A 281 -5.11 8.21 30.99
N TYR A 282 -4.20 7.86 31.90
CA TYR A 282 -4.29 6.67 32.75
C TYR A 282 -5.52 6.66 33.67
N GLU A 283 -6.08 7.82 34.01
CA GLU A 283 -7.35 7.90 34.75
C GLU A 283 -8.49 7.19 34.02
N ARG A 284 -8.47 7.17 32.68
CA ARG A 284 -9.46 6.43 31.88
C ARG A 284 -9.33 4.92 32.05
N ILE A 285 -8.12 4.43 32.32
CA ILE A 285 -7.85 3.01 32.55
C ILE A 285 -8.24 2.64 33.98
N HIS A 286 -7.89 3.48 34.95
CA HIS A 286 -8.28 3.28 36.35
C HIS A 286 -9.81 3.33 36.55
N LYS A 287 -10.53 4.14 35.79
CA LYS A 287 -12.00 4.16 35.79
C LYS A 287 -12.60 2.80 35.40
N VAL A 288 -11.92 2.02 34.57
CA VAL A 288 -12.39 0.72 34.06
C VAL A 288 -11.89 -0.43 34.93
N LEU A 289 -10.63 -0.41 35.36
CA LEU A 289 -9.99 -1.55 36.02
C LEU A 289 -9.77 -1.38 37.52
N GLY A 290 -9.90 -0.16 38.03
CA GLY A 290 -9.51 0.23 39.40
C GLY A 290 -8.05 0.68 39.49
N ALA A 291 -7.63 1.05 40.70
CA ALA A 291 -6.27 1.51 40.99
C ALA A 291 -5.23 0.36 41.09
N ASP A 292 -5.70 -0.87 41.32
CA ASP A 292 -4.85 -2.05 41.44
C ASP A 292 -4.54 -2.67 40.06
N VAL A 293 -3.83 -1.90 39.23
CA VAL A 293 -3.46 -2.29 37.87
C VAL A 293 -2.07 -1.79 37.52
N SER A 294 -1.26 -2.66 36.91
CA SER A 294 0.00 -2.30 36.28
C SER A 294 -0.25 -1.87 34.85
N ILE A 295 0.16 -0.66 34.51
CA ILE A 295 0.01 -0.11 33.17
C ILE A 295 1.33 -0.24 32.42
N TRP A 296 1.32 -1.09 31.39
CA TRP A 296 2.32 -1.15 30.34
C TRP A 296 1.86 -0.27 29.18
N GLU A 297 2.76 0.43 28.53
CA GLU A 297 2.41 1.31 27.41
C GLU A 297 3.39 1.17 26.24
N ILE A 298 2.87 0.89 25.05
CA ILE A 298 3.61 1.01 23.79
C ILE A 298 3.30 2.38 23.19
N THR A 299 4.31 3.23 23.05
CA THR A 299 4.14 4.61 22.61
C THR A 299 5.28 5.11 21.72
N VAL A 300 5.14 6.35 21.26
CA VAL A 300 6.14 7.11 20.50
C VAL A 300 6.31 8.50 21.14
N PRO A 301 7.39 9.25 20.84
CA PRO A 301 7.59 10.58 21.43
C PRO A 301 6.41 11.54 21.23
N GLU A 302 5.81 11.55 20.03
CA GLU A 302 4.69 12.42 19.66
C GLU A 302 3.56 11.63 18.98
N PRO A 303 2.68 10.98 19.75
CA PRO A 303 1.55 10.23 19.21
C PRO A 303 0.64 11.12 18.36
N ASN A 304 0.29 10.63 17.16
CA ASN A 304 -0.62 11.32 16.27
C ASN A 304 -1.20 10.37 15.22
N ARG A 305 -2.31 10.76 14.58
CA ARG A 305 -3.06 9.92 13.63
C ARG A 305 -2.30 9.59 12.34
N ASN A 306 -1.22 10.30 12.04
CA ASN A 306 -0.40 10.16 10.84
C ASN A 306 1.00 9.60 11.14
N ILE A 307 1.20 9.01 12.34
CA ILE A 307 2.51 8.56 12.81
C ILE A 307 3.11 7.47 11.92
N LEU A 308 2.30 6.59 11.34
CA LEU A 308 2.79 5.42 10.62
C LEU A 308 2.90 5.71 9.11
N LYS A 309 4.14 5.87 8.63
CA LYS A 309 4.44 6.25 7.24
C LYS A 309 5.36 5.29 6.49
N ASN A 310 6.04 4.39 7.20
CA ASN A 310 6.96 3.41 6.63
C ASN A 310 6.81 2.05 7.32
N LYS A 311 7.26 1.00 6.61
CA LYS A 311 7.22 -0.39 7.07
C LYS A 311 8.16 -0.66 8.25
N GLU A 312 9.29 0.06 8.34
CA GLU A 312 10.26 -0.12 9.43
C GLU A 312 9.63 0.23 10.79
N THR A 313 8.85 1.32 10.86
CA THR A 313 8.14 1.71 12.08
C THR A 313 7.09 0.67 12.48
N LEU A 314 6.40 0.06 11.51
CA LEU A 314 5.45 -1.02 11.77
C LEU A 314 6.17 -2.26 12.35
N GLU A 315 7.35 -2.60 11.83
CA GLU A 315 8.17 -3.70 12.35
C GLU A 315 8.67 -3.41 13.78
N LYS A 316 9.13 -2.19 14.05
CA LYS A 316 9.51 -1.76 15.41
C LYS A 316 8.35 -1.86 16.38
N PHE A 317 7.16 -1.42 15.98
CA PHE A 317 5.95 -1.60 16.75
C PHE A 317 5.67 -3.08 17.03
N LYS A 318 5.71 -3.93 16.01
CA LYS A 318 5.50 -5.38 16.14
C LYS A 318 6.45 -6.01 17.16
N ASN A 319 7.70 -5.60 17.14
CA ASN A 319 8.71 -6.03 18.12
C ASN A 319 8.37 -5.58 19.55
N GLN A 320 7.88 -4.36 19.74
CA GLN A 320 7.44 -3.92 21.07
C GLN A 320 6.20 -4.65 21.57
N VAL A 321 5.27 -5.04 20.68
CA VAL A 321 4.14 -5.90 21.06
C VAL A 321 4.63 -7.27 21.53
N ARG A 322 5.57 -7.91 20.81
CA ARG A 322 6.19 -9.17 21.24
C ARG A 322 6.87 -9.04 22.60
N ASN A 323 7.64 -7.97 22.79
CA ASN A 323 8.32 -7.69 24.06
C ASN A 323 7.31 -7.51 25.20
N ALA A 324 6.23 -6.77 24.97
CA ALA A 324 5.18 -6.55 25.97
C ALA A 324 4.53 -7.88 26.38
N PHE A 325 4.07 -8.70 25.42
CA PHE A 325 3.46 -9.99 25.72
C PHE A 325 4.42 -10.92 26.47
N SER A 326 5.69 -10.98 26.04
CA SER A 326 6.71 -11.79 26.69
C SER A 326 7.01 -11.33 28.12
N ASN A 327 7.20 -10.02 28.33
CA ASN A 327 7.54 -9.46 29.64
C ASN A 327 6.37 -9.58 30.62
N ILE A 328 5.15 -9.29 30.17
CA ILE A 328 3.94 -9.42 30.98
C ILE A 328 3.74 -10.89 31.39
N ARG A 329 3.78 -11.84 30.45
CA ARG A 329 3.66 -13.27 30.76
C ARG A 329 4.69 -13.74 31.79
N LYS A 330 5.94 -13.30 31.65
CA LYS A 330 7.03 -13.67 32.57
C LYS A 330 6.75 -13.23 34.01
N ILE A 331 6.06 -12.11 34.20
CA ILE A 331 5.76 -11.54 35.53
C ILE A 331 4.49 -12.14 36.12
N TYR A 332 3.44 -12.29 35.31
CA TYR A 332 2.09 -12.61 35.78
C TYR A 332 1.74 -14.11 35.75
N GLY A 333 2.53 -14.93 35.06
CA GLY A 333 2.24 -16.36 34.89
C GLY A 333 1.06 -16.60 33.94
N GLN A 334 0.62 -17.85 33.84
CA GLN A 334 -0.36 -18.30 32.81
C GLN A 334 -1.83 -18.10 33.20
N ASP A 335 -2.14 -17.89 34.48
CA ASP A 335 -3.51 -17.75 34.97
C ASP A 335 -4.03 -16.30 34.92
N SER A 336 -3.32 -15.42 34.20
CA SER A 336 -3.63 -13.99 34.09
C SER A 336 -4.12 -13.64 32.68
N GLU A 337 -4.71 -12.45 32.54
CA GLU A 337 -5.20 -11.90 31.28
C GLU A 337 -4.67 -10.48 31.07
N ILE A 338 -4.55 -10.06 29.80
CA ILE A 338 -4.10 -8.71 29.45
C ILE A 338 -5.30 -7.87 29.04
N HIS A 339 -5.54 -6.79 29.76
CA HIS A 339 -6.51 -5.77 29.36
C HIS A 339 -5.88 -4.81 28.34
N LEU A 340 -6.19 -5.01 27.06
CA LEU A 340 -5.62 -4.25 25.94
C LEU A 340 -6.48 -3.03 25.58
N PHE A 341 -5.88 -1.84 25.63
CA PHE A 341 -6.51 -0.56 25.28
C PHE A 341 -5.84 0.00 24.02
N PRO A 342 -6.42 -0.26 22.83
CA PRO A 342 -5.79 0.10 21.57
C PRO A 342 -6.15 1.54 21.16
N VAL A 343 -5.13 2.36 20.91
CA VAL A 343 -5.22 3.71 20.33
C VAL A 343 -4.14 3.83 19.25
N MET A 344 -4.36 3.13 18.14
CA MET A 344 -3.33 2.92 17.11
C MET A 344 -3.86 2.95 15.67
N PRO A 345 -2.96 3.07 14.67
CA PRO A 345 -3.31 2.92 13.26
C PRO A 345 -3.83 1.52 12.91
N ASN A 346 -4.60 1.42 11.83
CA ASN A 346 -5.26 0.18 11.42
C ASN A 346 -4.29 -0.99 11.17
N SER A 347 -3.14 -0.75 10.53
CA SER A 347 -2.17 -1.82 10.28
C SER A 347 -1.52 -2.31 11.57
N CYS A 348 -1.28 -1.41 12.53
CA CYS A 348 -0.80 -1.77 13.87
C CYS A 348 -1.81 -2.66 14.60
N ALA A 349 -3.12 -2.39 14.45
CA ALA A 349 -4.14 -3.23 15.06
C ALA A 349 -4.13 -4.67 14.51
N ILE A 350 -3.97 -4.84 13.20
CA ILE A 350 -3.83 -6.17 12.60
C ILE A 350 -2.53 -6.84 13.07
N GLU A 351 -1.40 -6.13 13.04
CA GLU A 351 -0.11 -6.71 13.47
C GLU A 351 -0.09 -7.09 14.95
N ALA A 352 -0.76 -6.32 15.82
CA ALA A 352 -0.89 -6.68 17.24
C ALA A 352 -1.58 -8.03 17.43
N GLY A 353 -2.60 -8.32 16.61
CA GLY A 353 -3.25 -9.63 16.60
C GLY A 353 -2.39 -10.72 15.97
N ARG A 354 -1.65 -10.43 14.89
CA ARG A 354 -0.79 -11.43 14.23
C ARG A 354 0.31 -11.94 15.14
N VAL A 355 0.87 -11.05 15.95
CA VAL A 355 1.92 -11.35 16.93
C VAL A 355 1.45 -12.29 18.03
N TRP A 356 0.17 -12.22 18.40
CA TRP A 356 -0.37 -13.01 19.51
C TRP A 356 -0.40 -14.51 19.15
N MET A 357 0.18 -15.33 20.03
CA MET A 357 0.30 -16.78 19.86
C MET A 357 -0.65 -17.53 20.81
N PRO A 358 -1.68 -18.23 20.29
CA PRO A 358 -2.73 -18.86 21.12
C PRO A 358 -2.26 -19.87 22.17
N LYS A 359 -1.07 -20.46 21.98
CA LYS A 359 -0.53 -21.50 22.88
C LYS A 359 0.39 -20.96 23.98
N VAL A 360 0.79 -19.69 23.89
CA VAL A 360 1.91 -19.15 24.68
C VAL A 360 1.55 -17.82 25.31
N ASP A 361 0.85 -16.95 24.59
CA ASP A 361 0.48 -15.63 25.10
C ASP A 361 -0.79 -15.69 25.95
N LEU A 362 -0.90 -14.75 26.89
CA LEU A 362 -2.06 -14.63 27.78
C LEU A 362 -3.31 -14.23 26.98
N PRO A 363 -4.50 -14.65 27.44
CA PRO A 363 -5.76 -14.16 26.88
C PRO A 363 -5.83 -12.65 26.83
N LEU A 364 -6.41 -12.10 25.76
CA LEU A 364 -6.57 -10.66 25.58
C LEU A 364 -8.02 -10.26 25.85
N ILE A 365 -8.23 -9.35 26.80
CA ILE A 365 -9.47 -8.59 26.90
C ILE A 365 -9.27 -7.27 26.17
N ILE A 366 -9.93 -7.11 25.02
CA ILE A 366 -9.75 -5.95 24.17
C ILE A 366 -10.88 -4.96 24.40
N TYR A 367 -10.50 -3.71 24.63
CA TYR A 367 -11.41 -2.60 24.85
C TYR A 367 -11.60 -1.77 23.58
N ASP A 368 -12.78 -1.17 23.45
CA ASP A 368 -13.08 -0.18 22.42
C ASP A 368 -13.48 1.15 23.09
N GLN A 369 -13.15 2.27 22.45
CA GLN A 369 -13.53 3.60 22.94
C GLN A 369 -14.85 4.03 22.28
N ASN A 370 -15.92 4.15 23.08
CA ASN A 370 -17.22 4.58 22.58
C ASN A 370 -17.86 5.63 23.51
N ASN A 371 -18.28 6.75 22.93
CA ASN A 371 -18.86 7.87 23.68
C ASN A 371 -20.22 7.52 24.28
N ASN A 372 -21.03 6.69 23.60
CA ASN A 372 -22.33 6.24 24.12
C ASN A 372 -22.17 5.30 25.33
N ARG A 373 -21.00 4.65 25.46
CA ARG A 373 -20.62 3.81 26.61
C ARG A 373 -19.76 4.55 27.65
N ASN A 374 -19.66 5.88 27.57
CA ASN A 374 -18.91 6.73 28.51
C ASN A 374 -17.41 6.40 28.65
N GLY A 375 -16.77 5.90 27.59
CA GLY A 375 -15.34 5.62 27.58
C GLY A 375 -14.99 4.27 26.99
N PHE A 376 -13.95 3.66 27.56
CA PHE A 376 -13.54 2.31 27.21
C PHE A 376 -14.51 1.28 27.81
N TYR A 377 -14.92 0.31 27.01
CA TYR A 377 -15.71 -0.84 27.42
C TYR A 377 -15.19 -2.10 26.73
N LYS A 378 -15.44 -3.25 27.34
CA LYS A 378 -14.97 -4.55 26.82
C LYS A 378 -15.69 -4.85 25.51
N ALA A 379 -14.92 -5.10 24.45
CA ALA A 379 -15.42 -5.43 23.13
C ALA A 379 -15.27 -6.92 22.83
N LEU A 380 -14.05 -7.46 22.90
CA LEU A 380 -13.76 -8.85 22.56
C LEU A 380 -12.86 -9.50 23.60
N THR A 381 -12.94 -10.83 23.69
CA THR A 381 -11.94 -11.67 24.32
C THR A 381 -11.35 -12.61 23.27
N ILE A 382 -10.03 -12.72 23.23
CA ILE A 382 -9.28 -13.62 22.34
C ILE A 382 -8.53 -14.64 23.18
#